data_AF-A0A656K0J2-F1
#
_entry.id   AF-A0A656K0J2-F1
#
_cell.length_a   1.000
_cell.length_b   1.000
_cell.length_c   1.000
_cell.angle_alpha   90.00
_cell.angle_beta   90.00
_cell.angle_gamma   90.00
#
_symmetry.space_group_name_H-M   'P 1'
#
loop_
_entity.id
_entity.type
_entity.pdbx_description
1 polymer ?
#
loop_
_entity_poly.entity_id
_entity_poly.type
_entity_poly.pdbx_seq_one_letter_code
_entity_poly.pdbx_strand_id
1 'polypeptide(L)'
;SVDRTRLNAGETVELTLETDDVTQFGKPDMSSLEASFEVRDTRQLNSLKTLDGSSQATTRWIVTLLPRETGSVIIPSLQLGELKSQPLTLQVMQSETKEPTSHLASIFIEASLDQDSVYVQAQAVLTLRVYHSVSLFDDSSLSPLQVPDARVEKLGDARTYEKLINGVRHGVIETRYAIYPQQSGVLTIPSQVKSVRVKSAEVPLTVKPKPANYPADVAWLPARSISLEENWSPEPGTTQVGDSLTRTITLKAEGLAGAQLPP
;
A
#
# COMPACT_ATOMS: atom_id res chain seq x y z
N SER A 1 15.89 -5.79 22.45
CA SER A 1 15.39 -6.50 21.25
C SER A 1 14.98 -5.47 20.21
N VAL A 2 14.71 -5.90 18.98
CA VAL A 2 14.12 -5.05 17.93
C VAL A 2 12.88 -5.70 17.37
N ASP A 3 11.97 -4.92 16.79
CA ASP A 3 10.78 -5.44 16.11
C ASP A 3 11.14 -6.22 14.82
N ARG A 4 12.24 -5.85 14.15
CA ARG A 4 12.76 -6.54 12.94
C ARG A 4 14.28 -6.42 12.80
N THR A 5 14.91 -7.45 12.22
CA THR A 5 16.37 -7.48 11.97
C THR A 5 16.74 -7.26 10.49
N ARG A 6 15.75 -7.14 9.61
CA ARG A 6 15.92 -6.83 8.18
C ARG A 6 14.96 -5.72 7.79
N LEU A 7 15.44 -4.71 7.06
CA LEU A 7 14.67 -3.54 6.64
C LEU A 7 15.24 -2.93 5.37
N ASN A 8 14.43 -2.16 4.64
CA ASN A 8 14.88 -1.42 3.46
C ASN A 8 15.48 -0.06 3.86
N ALA A 9 16.33 0.49 3.01
CA ALA A 9 16.82 1.86 3.16
C ALA A 9 15.66 2.86 3.29
N GLY A 10 15.70 3.72 4.32
CA GLY A 10 14.65 4.70 4.63
C GLY A 10 13.57 4.21 5.60
N GLU A 11 13.50 2.91 5.91
CA GLU A 11 12.60 2.38 6.93
C GLU A 11 13.16 2.59 8.34
N THR A 12 12.27 2.74 9.33
CA THR A 12 12.64 2.81 10.75
C THR A 12 12.52 1.44 11.42
N VAL A 13 13.31 1.22 12.47
CA VAL A 13 13.27 0.05 13.36
C VAL A 13 12.96 0.50 14.79
N GLU A 14 12.15 -0.27 15.52
CA GLU A 14 11.91 -0.04 16.95
C GLU A 14 12.88 -0.88 17.79
N LEU A 15 13.78 -0.21 18.49
CA LEU A 15 14.66 -0.81 19.50
C LEU A 15 13.98 -0.75 20.87
N THR A 16 13.77 -1.91 21.48
CA THR A 16 13.30 -2.04 22.85
C THR A 16 14.44 -2.41 23.78
N LEU A 17 14.72 -1.55 24.76
CA LEU A 17 15.62 -1.81 25.88
C LEU A 17 14.77 -2.04 27.12
N GLU A 18 15.13 -3.04 27.93
CA GLU A 18 14.34 -3.44 29.10
C GLU A 18 15.26 -3.71 30.28
N THR A 19 14.84 -3.30 31.48
CA THR A 19 15.47 -3.64 32.76
C THR A 19 14.39 -3.92 33.81
N ASP A 20 14.64 -4.90 34.66
CA ASP A 20 13.90 -5.21 35.89
C ASP A 20 14.64 -4.72 37.15
N ASP A 21 15.83 -4.15 36.99
CA ASP A 21 16.59 -3.54 38.08
C ASP A 21 16.01 -2.17 38.44
N VAL A 22 15.27 -2.15 39.56
CA VAL A 22 14.62 -0.97 40.13
C VAL A 22 15.59 0.06 40.71
N THR A 23 16.88 -0.27 40.82
CA THR A 23 17.91 0.65 41.33
C THR A 23 18.52 1.51 40.21
N GLN A 24 18.26 1.18 38.95
CA GLN A 24 18.72 1.97 37.81
C GLN A 24 17.78 3.13 37.53
N PHE A 25 18.33 4.34 37.61
CA PHE A 25 17.62 5.58 37.31
C PHE A 25 18.14 6.21 36.02
N GLY A 26 17.28 6.92 35.29
CA GLY A 26 17.64 7.65 34.08
C GLY A 26 17.26 6.93 32.79
N LYS A 27 17.98 7.22 31.70
CA LYS A 27 17.80 6.61 30.38
C LYS A 27 19.13 6.04 29.88
N PRO A 28 19.13 4.97 29.05
CA PRO A 28 20.36 4.46 28.45
C PRO A 28 21.06 5.54 27.61
N ASP A 29 22.39 5.50 27.58
CA ASP A 29 23.18 6.36 26.71
C ASP A 29 23.03 5.91 25.25
N MET A 30 22.51 6.81 24.42
CA MET A 30 22.25 6.59 23.00
C MET A 30 23.32 7.19 22.09
N SER A 31 24.32 7.88 22.64
CA SER A 31 25.35 8.59 21.87
C SER A 31 26.06 7.69 20.85
N SER A 32 26.30 6.43 21.22
CA SER A 32 26.91 5.42 20.35
C SER A 32 26.05 5.04 19.13
N LEU A 33 24.74 5.31 19.15
CA LEU A 33 23.85 5.08 18.00
C LEU A 33 24.00 6.15 16.94
N GLU A 34 24.37 7.39 17.30
CA GLU A 34 24.28 8.54 16.41
C GLU A 34 25.17 8.44 15.17
N ALA A 35 26.24 7.63 15.25
CA ALA A 35 27.15 7.35 14.15
C ALA A 35 26.48 6.56 13.02
N SER A 36 25.63 5.57 13.35
CA SER A 36 25.02 4.66 12.37
C SER A 36 23.51 4.83 12.23
N PHE A 37 22.88 5.53 13.17
CA PHE A 37 21.45 5.74 13.24
C PHE A 37 21.11 7.18 13.53
N GLU A 38 19.93 7.58 13.07
CA GLU A 38 19.27 8.78 13.48
C GLU A 38 18.18 8.41 14.48
N VAL A 39 18.26 8.94 15.71
CA VAL A 39 17.24 8.72 16.74
C VAL A 39 16.05 9.63 16.43
N ARG A 40 14.90 9.04 16.10
CA ARG A 40 13.67 9.76 15.73
C ARG A 40 12.78 10.04 16.91
N ASP A 41 12.60 9.03 17.76
CA ASP A 41 11.74 9.10 18.93
C ASP A 41 12.30 8.21 20.04
N THR A 42 11.99 8.54 21.29
CA THR A 42 12.35 7.74 22.45
C THR A 42 11.26 7.86 23.50
N ARG A 43 10.64 6.73 23.84
CA ARG A 43 9.56 6.64 24.82
C ARG A 43 9.92 5.66 25.93
N GLN A 44 9.75 6.10 27.18
CA GLN A 44 9.91 5.25 28.36
C GLN A 44 8.55 4.74 28.84
N LEU A 45 8.48 3.46 29.19
CA LEU A 45 7.33 2.83 29.82
C LEU A 45 7.78 2.16 31.11
N ASN A 46 7.11 2.50 32.21
CA ASN A 46 7.32 1.87 33.50
C ASN A 46 6.12 0.98 33.80
N SER A 47 6.34 -0.27 34.17
CA SER A 47 5.31 -1.22 34.55
C SER A 47 5.61 -1.75 35.95
N LEU A 48 4.58 -1.82 36.81
CA LEU A 48 4.66 -2.42 38.13
C LEU A 48 3.63 -3.55 38.20
N LYS A 49 4.09 -4.79 38.31
CA LYS A 49 3.25 -5.97 38.54
C LYS A 49 3.34 -6.35 40.02
N THR A 50 2.20 -6.39 40.70
CA THR A 50 2.11 -6.87 42.09
C THR A 50 1.42 -8.23 42.07
N LEU A 51 2.15 -9.31 42.35
CA LEU A 51 1.59 -10.65 42.56
C LEU A 51 2.06 -11.17 43.92
N ASP A 52 1.10 -11.62 44.76
CA ASP A 52 1.33 -12.28 46.05
C ASP A 52 2.39 -11.62 46.95
N GLY A 53 2.34 -10.29 47.06
CA GLY A 53 3.23 -9.51 47.93
C GLY A 53 4.64 -9.26 47.38
N SER A 54 4.96 -9.76 46.17
CA SER A 54 6.16 -9.42 45.43
C SER A 54 5.85 -8.37 44.35
N SER A 55 6.56 -7.25 44.39
CA SER A 55 6.45 -6.17 43.40
C SER A 55 7.58 -6.33 42.37
N GLN A 56 7.24 -6.63 41.12
CA GLN A 56 8.16 -6.61 39.98
C GLN A 56 7.95 -5.31 39.19
N ALA A 57 8.93 -4.42 39.22
CA ALA A 57 8.95 -3.25 38.36
C ALA A 57 9.84 -3.50 37.14
N THR A 58 9.35 -3.10 35.97
CA THR A 58 10.08 -3.19 34.70
C THR A 58 10.07 -1.83 34.04
N THR A 59 11.23 -1.37 33.60
CA THR A 59 11.38 -0.17 32.78
C THR A 59 11.75 -0.56 31.37
N ARG A 60 11.01 -0.04 30.39
CA ARG A 60 11.28 -0.21 28.95
C ARG A 60 11.54 1.14 28.29
N TRP A 61 12.51 1.19 27.40
CA TRP A 61 12.69 2.29 26.44
C TRP A 61 12.44 1.76 25.04
N ILE A 62 11.47 2.37 24.34
CA ILE A 62 11.18 2.13 22.94
C ILE A 62 11.78 3.28 22.14
N VAL A 63 12.78 2.97 21.32
CA VAL A 63 13.55 3.94 20.55
C VAL A 63 13.29 3.69 19.06
N THR A 64 12.80 4.71 18.36
CA THR A 64 12.65 4.63 16.89
C THR A 64 13.95 5.08 16.25
N LEU A 65 14.60 4.16 15.54
CA LEU A 65 15.88 4.39 14.86
C LEU A 65 15.69 4.38 13.34
N LEU A 66 16.33 5.32 12.65
CA LEU A 66 16.48 5.33 11.20
C LEU A 66 17.95 5.04 10.84
N PRO A 67 18.28 3.93 10.16
CA PRO A 67 19.65 3.67 9.74
C PRO A 67 20.16 4.74 8.78
N ARG A 68 21.41 5.16 8.96
CA ARG A 68 22.09 6.13 8.07
C ARG A 68 22.69 5.48 6.83
N GLU A 69 23.00 4.19 6.90
CA GLU A 69 23.72 3.44 5.88
C GLU A 69 23.01 2.14 5.52
N THR A 70 23.29 1.64 4.32
CA THR A 70 22.82 0.34 3.84
C THR A 70 23.88 -0.74 4.09
N GLY A 71 23.47 -2.01 4.15
CA GLY A 71 24.32 -3.15 4.42
C GLY A 71 24.11 -3.71 5.82
N SER A 72 25.15 -4.34 6.37
CA SER A 72 25.12 -4.87 7.74
C SER A 72 25.42 -3.74 8.73
N VAL A 73 24.40 -3.25 9.44
CA VAL A 73 24.51 -2.14 10.41
C VAL A 73 24.36 -2.68 11.82
N ILE A 74 25.24 -2.29 12.74
CA ILE A 74 25.24 -2.80 14.11
C ILE A 74 24.65 -1.76 15.05
N ILE A 75 23.64 -2.15 15.82
CA ILE A 75 23.25 -1.47 17.07
C ILE A 75 24.30 -1.85 18.11
N PRO A 76 25.15 -0.92 18.58
CA PRO A 76 26.16 -1.20 19.58
C PRO A 76 25.52 -1.56 20.93
N SER A 77 26.34 -2.13 21.83
CA SER A 77 25.97 -2.26 23.24
C SER A 77 25.70 -0.86 23.82
N LEU A 78 24.53 -0.67 24.40
CA LEU A 78 24.11 0.56 25.06
C LEU A 78 24.23 0.40 26.57
N GLN A 79 24.60 1.48 27.26
CA GLN A 79 24.90 1.44 28.68
C GLN A 79 23.86 2.21 29.50
N LEU A 80 23.47 1.65 30.65
CA LEU A 80 22.66 2.29 31.68
C LEU A 80 23.28 1.98 33.04
N GLY A 81 23.97 2.95 33.64
CA GLY A 81 24.76 2.68 34.84
C GLY A 81 25.81 1.59 34.57
N GLU A 82 25.75 0.50 35.32
CA GLU A 82 26.62 -0.67 35.14
C GLU A 82 26.04 -1.71 34.15
N LEU A 83 24.76 -1.56 33.75
CA LEU A 83 24.12 -2.47 32.81
C LEU A 83 24.51 -2.18 31.38
N LYS A 84 24.65 -3.24 30.57
CA LYS A 84 24.94 -3.17 29.14
C LYS A 84 23.98 -4.03 28.34
N SER A 85 23.46 -3.49 27.24
CA SER A 85 22.69 -4.26 26.28
C SER A 85 23.61 -5.13 25.41
N GLN A 86 23.03 -6.17 24.81
CA GLN A 86 23.74 -6.92 23.78
C GLN A 86 23.73 -6.13 22.46
N PRO A 87 24.85 -6.11 21.71
CA PRO A 87 24.85 -5.54 20.37
C PRO A 87 23.97 -6.38 19.45
N LEU A 88 23.33 -5.73 18.46
CA LEU A 88 22.44 -6.40 17.52
C LEU A 88 22.76 -5.99 16.09
N THR A 89 22.83 -6.95 15.18
CA THR A 89 23.08 -6.68 13.76
C THR A 89 21.77 -6.60 13.00
N LEU A 90 21.62 -5.56 12.18
CA LEU A 90 20.53 -5.35 11.24
C LEU A 90 21.04 -5.46 9.81
N GLN A 91 20.23 -6.01 8.92
CA GLN A 91 20.49 -6.00 7.50
C GLN A 91 19.63 -4.93 6.82
N VAL A 92 20.25 -3.85 6.38
CA VAL A 92 19.61 -2.75 5.65
C VAL A 92 19.80 -2.98 4.15
N MET A 93 18.73 -3.34 3.45
CA MET A 93 18.80 -3.59 2.02
C MET A 93 18.80 -2.26 1.26
N GLN A 94 19.79 -2.10 0.36
CA GLN A 94 19.74 -1.03 -0.61
C GLN A 94 18.58 -1.32 -1.55
N SER A 95 17.55 -0.48 -1.53
CA SER A 95 16.49 -0.54 -2.53
C SER A 95 17.16 -0.27 -3.88
N GLU A 96 17.22 -1.28 -4.75
CA GLU A 96 17.61 -1.06 -6.14
C GLU A 96 16.70 0.03 -6.69
N THR A 97 17.31 1.13 -7.13
CA THR A 97 16.64 2.19 -7.87
C THR A 97 16.20 1.62 -9.23
N LYS A 98 15.17 0.76 -9.23
CA LYS A 98 14.26 0.73 -10.34
C LYS A 98 13.62 2.11 -10.34
N GLU A 99 13.94 2.88 -11.38
CA GLU A 99 13.09 3.89 -12.02
C GLU A 99 11.74 4.06 -11.33
N PRO A 100 11.32 5.30 -10.98
CA PRO A 100 10.01 5.57 -10.39
C PRO A 100 8.91 5.30 -11.42
N THR A 101 8.69 4.01 -11.68
CA THR A 101 7.43 3.48 -12.11
C THR A 101 6.52 3.70 -10.93
N SER A 102 5.89 4.89 -10.94
CA SER A 102 4.61 5.19 -10.31
C SER A 102 3.89 3.90 -9.93
N HIS A 103 3.99 3.54 -8.66
CA HIS A 103 3.12 2.71 -7.83
C HIS A 103 3.96 2.19 -6.64
N LEU A 104 4.50 3.10 -5.82
CA LEU A 104 4.52 2.81 -4.38
C LEU A 104 3.09 2.44 -4.06
N ALA A 105 2.84 1.18 -3.69
CA ALA A 105 1.50 0.67 -3.45
C ALA A 105 0.78 1.71 -2.59
N SER A 106 -0.25 2.34 -3.17
CA SER A 106 -0.93 3.46 -2.54
C SER A 106 -1.54 3.07 -1.21
N ILE A 107 -1.54 1.76 -0.88
CA ILE A 107 -2.13 1.13 0.29
C ILE A 107 -1.25 -0.06 0.72
N PHE A 108 -0.95 -0.19 2.02
CA PHE A 108 -0.26 -1.35 2.60
C PHE A 108 -0.75 -1.66 4.03
N ILE A 109 -0.48 -2.86 4.53
CA ILE A 109 -0.95 -3.34 5.84
C ILE A 109 0.24 -3.77 6.69
N GLU A 110 0.25 -3.33 7.94
CA GLU A 110 1.19 -3.75 8.98
C GLU A 110 0.44 -4.47 10.10
N ALA A 111 1.06 -5.51 10.66
CA ALA A 111 0.52 -6.29 11.77
C ALA A 111 1.57 -6.41 12.88
N SER A 112 1.20 -6.10 14.12
CA SER A 112 2.08 -6.22 15.29
C SER A 112 1.33 -6.81 16.47
N LEU A 113 1.96 -7.74 17.19
CA LEU A 113 1.48 -8.23 18.48
C LEU A 113 2.11 -7.42 19.63
N ASP A 114 1.39 -7.28 20.73
CA ASP A 114 1.92 -6.67 21.95
C ASP A 114 2.95 -7.58 22.66
N GLN A 115 2.85 -8.90 22.45
CA GLN A 115 3.71 -9.94 23.03
C GLN A 115 3.96 -11.04 22.00
N ASP A 116 5.15 -11.64 22.03
CA ASP A 116 5.55 -12.74 21.14
C ASP A 116 5.07 -14.11 21.61
N SER A 117 4.71 -14.22 22.90
CA SER A 117 4.30 -15.47 23.55
C SER A 117 3.27 -15.20 24.64
N VAL A 118 2.27 -16.07 24.73
CA VAL A 118 1.23 -16.05 25.76
C VAL A 118 0.86 -17.49 26.15
N TYR A 119 0.34 -17.66 27.37
CA TYR A 119 -0.22 -18.94 27.78
C TYR A 119 -1.53 -19.24 27.03
N VAL A 120 -1.92 -20.52 27.01
CA VAL A 120 -3.24 -20.94 26.53
C VAL A 120 -4.32 -20.15 27.27
N GLN A 121 -5.30 -19.63 26.52
CA GLN A 121 -6.40 -18.77 26.96
C GLN A 121 -5.99 -17.38 27.50
N ALA A 122 -4.70 -17.06 27.56
CA ALA A 122 -4.27 -15.69 27.85
C ALA A 122 -4.49 -14.79 26.63
N GLN A 123 -4.60 -13.49 26.89
CA GLN A 123 -4.84 -12.49 25.85
C GLN A 123 -3.52 -12.06 25.20
N ALA A 124 -3.49 -12.11 23.87
CA ALA A 124 -2.56 -11.34 23.04
C ALA A 124 -3.34 -10.25 22.29
N VAL A 125 -2.74 -9.08 22.11
CA VAL A 125 -3.34 -7.95 21.38
C VAL A 125 -2.66 -7.79 20.03
N LEU A 126 -3.39 -8.05 18.96
CA LEU A 126 -2.97 -7.77 17.59
C LEU A 126 -3.40 -6.35 17.20
N THR A 127 -2.46 -5.56 16.71
CA THR A 127 -2.71 -4.26 16.08
C THR A 127 -2.47 -4.36 14.58
N LEU A 128 -3.51 -4.09 13.79
CA LEU A 128 -3.43 -3.98 12.34
C LEU A 128 -3.49 -2.50 11.93
N ARG A 129 -2.57 -2.06 11.08
CA ARG A 129 -2.55 -0.71 10.51
C ARG A 129 -2.64 -0.77 9.00
N VAL A 130 -3.66 -0.15 8.42
CA VAL A 130 -3.78 0.04 6.98
C VAL A 130 -3.36 1.46 6.63
N TYR A 131 -2.23 1.59 5.95
CA TYR A 131 -1.71 2.86 5.47
C TYR A 131 -2.21 3.10 4.05
N HIS A 132 -2.56 4.35 3.72
CA HIS A 132 -3.00 4.73 2.38
C HIS A 132 -2.60 6.17 2.02
N SER A 133 -2.18 6.40 0.78
CA SER A 133 -1.81 7.71 0.24
C SER A 133 -2.86 8.30 -0.73
N VAL A 134 -3.91 7.54 -1.02
CA VAL A 134 -5.06 7.96 -1.84
C VAL A 134 -6.33 7.85 -1.00
N SER A 135 -7.32 8.70 -1.28
CA SER A 135 -8.63 8.62 -0.62
C SER A 135 -9.22 7.22 -0.75
N LEU A 136 -9.54 6.59 0.38
CA LEU A 136 -10.29 5.35 0.41
C LEU A 136 -11.78 5.70 0.33
N PHE A 137 -12.51 5.05 -0.57
CA PHE A 137 -13.96 5.15 -0.61
C PHE A 137 -14.58 4.31 0.53
N ASP A 138 -15.74 4.73 1.04
CA ASP A 138 -16.42 4.11 2.19
C ASP A 138 -16.73 2.61 2.03
N ASP A 139 -16.77 2.08 0.80
CA ASP A 139 -17.01 0.66 0.52
C ASP A 139 -15.73 -0.22 0.58
N SER A 140 -14.60 0.35 0.99
CA SER A 140 -13.35 -0.38 1.20
C SER A 140 -13.41 -1.21 2.49
N SER A 141 -13.50 -2.53 2.38
CA SER A 141 -13.54 -3.44 3.54
C SER A 141 -12.22 -4.21 3.74
N LEU A 142 -11.89 -4.51 5.01
CA LEU A 142 -10.83 -5.45 5.38
C LEU A 142 -11.47 -6.83 5.51
N SER A 143 -10.77 -7.89 5.09
CA SER A 143 -11.21 -9.26 5.38
C SER A 143 -11.44 -9.45 6.89
N PRO A 144 -12.49 -10.17 7.32
CA PRO A 144 -12.63 -10.53 8.72
C PRO A 144 -11.40 -11.32 9.19
N LEU A 145 -10.82 -10.93 10.33
CA LEU A 145 -9.72 -11.67 10.93
C LEU A 145 -10.24 -12.97 11.54
N GLN A 146 -9.88 -14.09 10.93
CA GLN A 146 -10.12 -15.42 11.45
C GLN A 146 -8.78 -16.06 11.75
N VAL A 147 -8.59 -16.54 12.97
CA VAL A 147 -7.37 -17.22 13.40
C VAL A 147 -7.80 -18.62 13.86
N PRO A 148 -7.42 -19.69 13.15
CA PRO A 148 -7.69 -21.06 13.60
C PRO A 148 -7.15 -21.28 15.02
N ASP A 149 -7.82 -22.13 15.81
CA ASP A 149 -7.42 -22.49 17.17
C ASP A 149 -7.29 -21.30 18.14
N ALA A 150 -7.92 -20.17 17.82
CA ALA A 150 -7.98 -19.01 18.69
C ALA A 150 -9.36 -18.35 18.65
N ARG A 151 -9.77 -17.79 19.79
CA ARG A 151 -10.93 -16.90 19.85
C ARG A 151 -10.45 -15.48 19.59
N VAL A 152 -11.11 -14.77 18.67
CA VAL A 152 -10.73 -13.42 18.24
C VAL A 152 -11.85 -12.45 18.51
N GLU A 153 -11.55 -11.33 19.16
CA GLU A 153 -12.51 -10.26 19.46
C GLU A 153 -11.95 -8.90 19.03
N LYS A 154 -12.76 -8.07 18.37
CA LYS A 154 -12.35 -6.71 18.01
C LYS A 154 -12.39 -5.81 19.25
N LEU A 155 -11.31 -5.07 19.49
CA LEU A 155 -11.16 -4.16 20.62
C LEU A 155 -11.58 -2.74 20.25
N GLY A 156 -12.89 -2.52 20.24
CA GLY A 156 -13.51 -1.22 19.98
C GLY A 156 -13.50 -0.81 18.51
N ASP A 157 -13.74 0.47 18.28
CA ASP A 157 -13.76 1.05 16.94
C ASP A 157 -12.36 1.28 16.36
N ALA A 158 -12.29 1.32 15.04
CA ALA A 158 -11.05 1.65 14.35
C ALA A 158 -10.68 3.10 14.61
N ARG A 159 -9.38 3.37 14.76
CA ARG A 159 -8.85 4.73 14.89
C ARG A 159 -8.27 5.18 13.56
N THR A 160 -8.54 6.41 13.19
CA THR A 160 -8.00 7.01 11.96
C THR A 160 -7.14 8.21 12.28
N TYR A 161 -5.95 8.28 11.72
CA TYR A 161 -5.02 9.40 11.87
C TYR A 161 -4.09 9.50 10.65
N GLU A 162 -3.25 10.52 10.59
CA GLU A 162 -2.27 10.69 9.51
C GLU A 162 -0.85 10.46 10.03
N LYS A 163 0.01 9.86 9.20
CA LYS A 163 1.43 9.65 9.49
C LYS A 163 2.26 10.01 8.25
N LEU A 164 3.41 10.64 8.47
CA LEU A 164 4.35 10.98 7.41
C LEU A 164 5.38 9.85 7.27
N ILE A 165 5.47 9.24 6.09
CA ILE A 165 6.34 8.09 5.79
C ILE A 165 7.09 8.41 4.50
N ASN A 166 8.43 8.44 4.54
CA ASN A 166 9.27 8.77 3.38
C ASN A 166 8.88 10.08 2.67
N GLY A 167 8.46 11.10 3.42
CA GLY A 167 8.01 12.38 2.87
C GLY A 167 6.55 12.41 2.40
N VAL A 168 5.85 11.27 2.38
CA VAL A 168 4.46 11.15 1.92
C VAL A 168 3.52 11.11 3.13
N ARG A 169 2.42 11.86 3.06
CA ARG A 169 1.34 11.82 4.07
C ARG A 169 0.44 10.61 3.79
N HIS A 170 0.41 9.67 4.72
CA HIS A 170 -0.48 8.53 4.68
C HIS A 170 -1.61 8.71 5.69
N GLY A 171 -2.84 8.44 5.29
CA GLY A 171 -3.90 8.09 6.21
C GLY A 171 -3.64 6.69 6.79
N VAL A 172 -3.95 6.51 8.07
CA VAL A 172 -3.74 5.26 8.81
C VAL A 172 -5.05 4.86 9.45
N ILE A 173 -5.49 3.63 9.19
CA ILE A 173 -6.63 3.01 9.86
C ILE A 173 -6.07 1.91 10.78
N GLU A 174 -6.13 2.14 12.09
CA GLU A 174 -5.67 1.22 13.11
C GLU A 174 -6.85 0.43 13.70
N THR A 175 -6.77 -0.90 13.66
CA THR A 175 -7.73 -1.82 14.27
C THR A 175 -7.03 -2.75 15.24
N ARG A 176 -7.61 -2.96 16.42
CA ARG A 176 -7.05 -3.84 17.44
C ARG A 176 -7.95 -5.04 17.68
N TYR A 177 -7.33 -6.19 17.94
CA TYR A 177 -8.01 -7.44 18.26
C TYR A 177 -7.40 -8.08 19.50
N ALA A 178 -8.23 -8.68 20.35
CA ALA A 178 -7.82 -9.63 21.37
C ALA A 178 -7.85 -11.04 20.75
N ILE A 179 -6.75 -11.77 20.90
CA ILE A 179 -6.59 -13.14 20.45
C ILE A 179 -6.36 -14.00 21.69
N TYR A 180 -7.18 -15.03 21.87
CA TYR A 180 -7.10 -16.00 22.96
C TYR A 180 -6.79 -17.39 22.39
N PRO A 181 -5.53 -17.85 22.39
CA PRO A 181 -5.16 -19.17 21.89
C PRO A 181 -5.85 -20.29 22.67
N GLN A 182 -6.34 -21.32 21.99
CA GLN A 182 -7.07 -22.45 22.62
C GLN A 182 -6.19 -23.68 22.86
N GLN A 183 -5.00 -23.73 22.25
CA GLN A 183 -4.07 -24.85 22.34
C GLN A 183 -2.64 -24.34 22.45
N SER A 184 -1.76 -25.16 23.02
CA SER A 184 -0.33 -24.89 23.09
C SER A 184 0.35 -25.19 21.75
N GLY A 185 1.30 -24.35 21.35
CA GLY A 185 2.07 -24.53 20.11
C GLY A 185 2.27 -23.20 19.38
N VAL A 186 2.80 -23.26 18.17
CA VAL A 186 2.94 -22.08 17.31
C VAL A 186 1.59 -21.75 16.70
N LEU A 187 1.00 -20.62 17.10
CA LEU A 187 -0.21 -20.07 16.51
C LEU A 187 0.16 -19.15 15.34
N THR A 188 -0.32 -19.46 14.13
CA THR A 188 -0.08 -18.60 12.95
C THR A 188 -1.27 -17.67 12.71
N ILE A 189 -1.00 -16.37 12.72
CA ILE A 189 -1.98 -15.34 12.36
C ILE A 189 -1.93 -15.16 10.83
N PRO A 190 -3.03 -15.36 10.09
CA PRO A 190 -3.01 -15.27 8.64
C PRO A 190 -2.86 -13.83 8.16
N SER A 191 -2.18 -13.66 7.02
CA SER A 191 -2.06 -12.38 6.33
C SER A 191 -3.43 -11.79 6.01
N GLN A 192 -3.59 -10.49 6.21
CA GLN A 192 -4.83 -9.79 5.90
C GLN A 192 -4.75 -9.12 4.53
N VAL A 193 -5.89 -9.03 3.84
CA VAL A 193 -6.00 -8.39 2.52
C VAL A 193 -7.06 -7.30 2.58
N LYS A 194 -6.77 -6.16 1.95
CA LYS A 194 -7.71 -5.04 1.77
C LYS A 194 -8.09 -4.95 0.29
N SER A 195 -9.37 -5.07 -0.03
CA SER A 195 -9.88 -4.78 -1.36
C SER A 195 -10.21 -3.29 -1.49
N VAL A 196 -9.77 -2.67 -2.58
CA VAL A 196 -9.91 -1.23 -2.83
C VAL A 196 -10.62 -1.04 -4.16
N ARG A 197 -11.61 -0.15 -4.19
CA ARG A 197 -12.30 0.25 -5.43
C ARG A 197 -11.90 1.67 -5.79
N VAL A 198 -11.71 1.92 -7.07
CA VAL A 198 -11.44 3.25 -7.63
C VAL A 198 -12.52 3.61 -8.64
N LYS A 199 -12.94 4.87 -8.66
CA LYS A 199 -13.91 5.41 -9.64
C LYS A 199 -13.22 6.47 -10.49
N SER A 200 -13.50 6.46 -11.80
CA SER A 200 -13.13 7.57 -12.67
C SER A 200 -14.08 8.75 -12.48
N ALA A 201 -13.63 9.95 -12.86
CA ALA A 201 -14.54 11.07 -13.04
C ALA A 201 -15.50 10.80 -14.21
N GLU A 202 -16.70 11.37 -14.16
CA GLU A 202 -17.61 11.40 -15.32
C GLU A 202 -17.04 12.33 -16.40
N VAL A 203 -17.16 11.91 -17.67
CA VAL A 203 -16.70 12.71 -18.82
C VAL A 203 -17.93 13.14 -19.63
N PRO A 204 -18.36 14.42 -19.55
CA PRO A 204 -19.54 14.88 -20.27
C PRO A 204 -19.27 14.92 -21.78
N LEU A 205 -20.15 14.30 -22.57
CA LEU A 205 -20.12 14.38 -24.04
C LEU A 205 -21.36 15.13 -24.54
N THR A 206 -21.16 16.32 -25.08
CA THR A 206 -22.23 17.08 -25.72
C THR A 206 -22.46 16.55 -27.13
N VAL A 207 -23.59 15.87 -27.36
CA VAL A 207 -24.01 15.40 -28.69
C VAL A 207 -24.79 16.51 -29.39
N LYS A 208 -24.32 16.95 -30.55
CA LYS A 208 -25.03 17.93 -31.39
C LYS A 208 -26.12 17.23 -32.20
N PRO A 209 -27.30 17.85 -32.40
CA PRO A 209 -28.31 17.31 -33.30
C PRO A 209 -27.83 17.35 -34.75
N LYS A 210 -28.46 16.54 -35.62
CA LYS A 210 -28.35 16.70 -37.09
C LYS A 210 -28.75 18.15 -37.43
N PRO A 211 -27.92 18.92 -38.16
CA PRO A 211 -28.27 20.30 -38.52
C PRO A 211 -29.62 20.38 -39.24
N ALA A 212 -30.45 21.35 -38.86
CA ALA A 212 -31.81 21.49 -39.39
C ALA A 212 -31.85 21.79 -40.90
N ASN A 213 -30.78 22.34 -41.46
CA ASN A 213 -30.61 22.62 -42.88
C ASN A 213 -30.00 21.46 -43.68
N TYR A 214 -29.71 20.32 -43.04
CA TYR A 214 -29.17 19.16 -43.74
C TYR A 214 -30.27 18.47 -44.56
N PRO A 215 -30.03 18.11 -45.84
CA PRO A 215 -31.05 17.50 -46.69
C PRO A 215 -31.66 16.23 -46.10
N ALA A 216 -32.98 16.07 -46.23
CA ALA A 216 -33.71 14.95 -45.65
C ALA A 216 -33.44 13.62 -46.38
N ASP A 217 -33.10 13.72 -47.67
CA ASP A 217 -32.92 12.65 -48.65
C ASP A 217 -31.45 12.27 -48.87
N VAL A 218 -30.51 12.90 -48.16
CA VAL A 218 -29.08 12.59 -48.23
C VAL A 218 -28.63 11.81 -47.00
N ALA A 219 -27.77 10.81 -47.21
CA ALA A 219 -27.19 10.01 -46.14
C ALA A 219 -26.43 10.88 -45.14
N TRP A 220 -26.83 10.84 -43.87
CA TRP A 220 -26.15 11.58 -42.80
C TRP A 220 -24.83 10.90 -42.44
N LEU A 221 -23.72 11.50 -42.87
CA LEU A 221 -22.37 10.97 -42.69
C LEU A 221 -21.51 11.90 -41.81
N PRO A 222 -21.69 11.89 -40.47
CA PRO A 222 -20.86 12.65 -39.53
C PRO A 222 -19.45 12.05 -39.36
N ALA A 223 -18.78 11.76 -40.49
CA ALA A 223 -17.43 11.22 -40.50
C ALA A 223 -16.41 12.29 -40.12
N ARG A 224 -15.26 11.83 -39.60
CA ARG A 224 -14.08 12.67 -39.40
C ARG A 224 -13.39 13.00 -40.73
N SER A 225 -13.42 12.05 -41.66
CA SER A 225 -12.87 12.18 -43.01
C SER A 225 -13.66 11.29 -43.97
N ILE A 226 -13.74 11.69 -45.24
CA ILE A 226 -14.36 10.93 -46.32
C ILE A 226 -13.44 11.01 -47.54
N SER A 227 -13.16 9.88 -48.18
CA SER A 227 -12.50 9.83 -49.49
C SER A 227 -13.31 8.99 -50.47
N LEU A 228 -13.34 9.44 -51.72
CA LEU A 228 -14.00 8.76 -52.83
C LEU A 228 -12.95 8.52 -53.91
N GLU A 229 -12.70 7.26 -54.22
CA GLU A 229 -11.80 6.84 -55.29
C GLU A 229 -12.63 6.15 -56.37
N GLU A 230 -12.35 6.47 -57.63
CA GLU A 230 -13.03 5.89 -58.78
C GLU A 230 -12.00 5.31 -59.75
N ASN A 231 -12.28 4.13 -60.28
CA ASN A 231 -11.46 3.49 -61.30
C ASN A 231 -12.33 2.81 -62.37
N TRP A 232 -11.87 2.82 -63.61
CA TRP A 232 -12.54 2.19 -64.74
C TRP A 232 -11.66 1.09 -65.34
N SER A 233 -12.28 0.02 -65.81
CA SER A 233 -11.58 -1.02 -66.56
C SER A 233 -12.45 -1.56 -67.70
N PRO A 234 -12.01 -1.46 -68.96
CA PRO A 234 -10.88 -0.63 -69.47
C PRO A 234 -11.15 0.89 -69.37
N GLU A 235 -10.13 1.73 -69.58
CA GLU A 235 -10.24 3.19 -69.47
C GLU A 235 -11.19 3.79 -70.54
N PRO A 236 -12.10 4.70 -70.15
CA PRO A 236 -13.02 5.35 -71.08
C PRO A 236 -12.24 6.20 -72.09
N GLY A 237 -12.25 5.79 -73.36
CA GLY A 237 -11.47 6.42 -74.44
C GLY A 237 -10.64 5.45 -75.26
N THR A 238 -10.40 4.24 -74.74
CA THR A 238 -9.73 3.14 -75.45
C THR A 238 -10.69 2.05 -75.95
N THR A 239 -12.00 2.24 -75.71
CA THR A 239 -13.05 1.25 -75.95
C THR A 239 -13.79 1.49 -77.28
N GLN A 240 -14.29 0.41 -77.87
CA GLN A 240 -15.11 0.43 -79.09
C GLN A 240 -16.58 0.14 -78.78
N VAL A 241 -17.45 0.45 -79.75
CA VAL A 241 -18.89 0.15 -79.66
C VAL A 241 -19.08 -1.36 -79.56
N GLY A 242 -19.58 -1.82 -78.42
CA GLY A 242 -19.75 -3.23 -78.10
C GLY A 242 -18.97 -3.70 -76.87
N ASP A 243 -17.99 -2.91 -76.40
CA ASP A 243 -17.21 -3.25 -75.21
C ASP A 243 -17.98 -2.98 -73.91
N SER A 244 -17.79 -3.83 -72.91
CA SER A 244 -18.27 -3.60 -71.54
C SER A 244 -17.22 -2.89 -70.69
N LEU A 245 -17.63 -1.87 -69.93
CA LEU A 245 -16.77 -1.19 -68.96
C LEU A 245 -17.24 -1.49 -67.54
N THR A 246 -16.29 -1.72 -66.63
CA THR A 246 -16.55 -1.85 -65.19
C THR A 246 -16.05 -0.60 -64.48
N ARG A 247 -16.96 0.08 -63.76
CA ARG A 247 -16.64 1.19 -62.85
C ARG A 247 -16.57 0.66 -61.43
N THR A 248 -15.44 0.85 -60.77
CA THR A 248 -15.29 0.56 -59.33
C THR A 248 -15.22 1.88 -58.58
N ILE A 249 -16.15 2.07 -57.63
CA ILE A 249 -16.19 3.24 -56.75
C ILE A 249 -15.88 2.75 -55.33
N THR A 250 -14.88 3.34 -54.69
CA THR A 250 -14.49 3.03 -53.31
C THR A 250 -14.71 4.26 -52.43
N LEU A 251 -15.66 4.16 -51.49
CA LEU A 251 -15.91 5.16 -50.46
C LEU A 251 -15.25 4.72 -49.16
N LYS A 252 -14.36 5.55 -48.61
CA LYS A 252 -13.75 5.35 -47.28
C LYS A 252 -14.23 6.46 -46.36
N ALA A 253 -14.62 6.12 -45.13
CA ALA A 253 -14.96 7.10 -44.11
C ALA A 253 -14.38 6.69 -42.75
N GLU A 254 -13.85 7.67 -42.02
CA GLU A 254 -13.33 7.46 -40.66
C GLU A 254 -14.31 7.98 -39.61
N GLY A 255 -14.46 7.24 -38.52
CA GLY A 255 -15.35 7.63 -37.41
C GLY A 255 -16.84 7.40 -37.68
N LEU A 256 -17.18 6.60 -38.70
CA LEU A 256 -18.53 6.09 -38.95
C LEU A 256 -18.58 4.57 -38.85
N ALA A 257 -19.73 4.04 -38.46
CA ALA A 257 -19.99 2.61 -38.60
C ALA A 257 -20.23 2.29 -40.08
N GLY A 258 -19.71 1.16 -40.57
CA GLY A 258 -19.85 0.76 -41.97
C GLY A 258 -21.31 0.65 -42.45
N ALA A 259 -22.24 0.30 -41.55
CA ALA A 259 -23.67 0.24 -41.82
C ALA A 259 -24.32 1.61 -42.13
N GLN A 260 -23.62 2.72 -41.87
CA GLN A 260 -24.09 4.07 -42.19
C GLN A 260 -23.63 4.54 -43.58
N LEU A 261 -22.71 3.81 -44.22
CA LEU A 261 -22.28 4.15 -45.57
C LEU A 261 -23.40 3.80 -46.55
N PRO A 262 -23.73 4.71 -47.49
CA PRO A 262 -24.65 4.37 -48.57
C PRO A 262 -24.06 3.23 -49.42
N PRO A 263 -24.92 2.35 -49.97
CA PRO A 263 -24.50 1.27 -50.87
C PRO A 263 -23.93 1.80 -52.19
#